data_AF-A0A2H0CVG9-F1
#
_entry.id   AF-A0A2H0CVG9-F1
#
_cell.length_a   1.000
_cell.length_b   1.000
_cell.length_c   1.000
_cell.angle_alpha   90.00
_cell.angle_beta   90.00
_cell.angle_gamma   90.00
#
_symmetry.space_group_name_H-M   'P 1'
#
loop_
_entity.id
_entity.type
_entity.pdbx_description
1 polymer ?
#
loop_
_entity_poly.entity_id
_entity_poly.type
_entity_poly.pdbx_seq_one_letter_code
_entity_poly.pdbx_strand_id
1 'polypeptide(L)'
;VSPTSFMAYLQTVLQGLRALKIEASAKDIQKRVGELARHIGSYEQYMERLGSSLGTTINHYNTAYKELGKIDKDVVRITDTTEAIGIKPVTLEKPHMEKF
;
A
#
# COMPACT_ATOMS: atom_id res chain seq x y z
N VAL A 1 37.88 50.61 -17.59
CA VAL A 1 36.82 49.58 -17.78
C VAL A 1 36.14 49.84 -19.12
N SER A 2 36.15 48.87 -20.04
CA SER A 2 35.42 49.02 -21.31
C SER A 2 33.94 48.65 -21.12
N PRO A 3 33.02 49.18 -21.95
CA PRO A 3 31.61 48.79 -21.93
C PRO A 3 31.41 47.26 -22.00
N THR A 4 32.29 46.55 -22.70
CA THR A 4 32.28 45.09 -22.82
C THR A 4 32.63 44.40 -21.50
N SER A 5 33.63 44.90 -20.75
CA SER A 5 33.98 44.35 -19.44
C SER A 5 32.87 44.57 -18.40
N PHE A 6 32.18 45.71 -18.45
CA PHE A 6 31.04 45.98 -17.57
C PHE A 6 29.84 45.08 -17.90
N MET A 7 29.55 44.91 -19.19
CA MET A 7 28.52 43.98 -19.66
C MET A 7 28.79 42.55 -19.20
N ALA A 8 30.03 42.07 -19.33
CA ALA A 8 30.41 40.74 -18.85
C ALA A 8 30.23 40.58 -17.34
N TYR A 9 30.55 41.61 -16.56
CA TYR A 9 30.32 41.60 -15.11
C TYR A 9 28.83 41.51 -14.76
N LEU A 10 27.98 42.34 -15.38
CA LEU A 10 26.54 42.28 -15.18
C LEU A 10 25.95 40.93 -15.58
N GLN A 11 26.46 40.34 -16.67
CA GLN A 11 26.04 39.01 -17.12
C GLN A 11 26.34 37.93 -16.08
N THR A 12 27.55 37.95 -15.49
CA THR A 12 27.93 37.04 -14.41
C THR A 12 27.07 37.23 -13.17
N VAL A 13 26.77 38.49 -12.80
CA VAL A 13 25.87 38.79 -11.67
C VAL A 13 24.47 38.23 -11.92
N LEU A 14 23.90 38.43 -13.11
CA LEU A 14 22.59 37.89 -13.49
C LEU A 14 22.58 36.35 -13.47
N GLN A 15 23.68 35.72 -13.91
CA GLN A 15 23.80 34.27 -13.85
C GLN A 15 23.87 33.76 -12.41
N GLY A 16 24.58 34.45 -11.52
CA GLY A 16 24.60 34.18 -10.08
C GLY A 16 23.21 34.28 -9.44
N LEU A 17 22.45 35.34 -9.75
CA LEU A 17 21.08 35.50 -9.25
C LEU A 17 20.14 34.39 -9.73
N ARG A 18 20.28 33.93 -10.98
CA ARG A 18 19.52 32.78 -11.51
C ARG A 18 19.88 31.48 -10.79
N ALA A 19 21.17 31.25 -10.53
CA ALA A 19 21.63 30.07 -9.81
C ALA A 19 21.05 30.01 -8.38
N LEU A 20 21.03 31.13 -7.65
CA LEU A 20 20.42 31.22 -6.32
C LEU A 20 18.92 30.87 -6.34
N LYS A 21 18.19 31.31 -7.36
CA LYS A 21 16.77 30.96 -7.52
C LYS A 21 16.58 29.46 -7.76
N ILE A 22 17.42 28.85 -8.59
CA ILE A 22 17.39 27.40 -8.86
C ILE A 22 17.71 26.61 -7.59
N GLU A 23 18.72 27.02 -6.82
CA GLU A 23 19.07 26.38 -5.55
C GLU A 23 17.91 26.40 -4.55
N ALA A 24 17.25 27.55 -4.40
CA ALA A 24 16.08 27.68 -3.54
C ALA A 24 14.93 26.75 -3.98
N SER A 25 14.65 26.68 -5.28
CA SER A 25 13.64 25.75 -5.83
C SER A 25 14.04 24.28 -5.63
N ALA A 26 15.32 23.92 -5.79
CA ALA A 26 15.81 22.57 -5.58
C ALA A 26 15.64 22.13 -4.11
N LYS A 27 15.90 23.03 -3.15
CA LYS A 27 15.67 22.79 -1.73
C LYS A 27 14.18 22.52 -1.41
N ASP A 28 13.26 23.29 -2.00
CA ASP A 28 11.82 23.06 -1.83
C ASP A 28 11.37 21.72 -2.43
N ILE A 29 11.86 21.38 -3.64
CA ILE A 29 11.59 20.09 -4.27
C ILE A 29 12.06 18.95 -3.37
N GLN A 30 13.30 19.02 -2.86
CA GLN A 30 13.85 17.98 -1.99
C GLN A 30 13.00 17.81 -0.72
N LYS A 31 12.56 18.91 -0.12
CA LYS A 31 11.67 18.86 1.06
C LYS A 31 10.36 18.15 0.73
N ARG A 32 9.69 18.54 -0.37
CA ARG A 32 8.41 17.94 -0.80
C ARG A 32 8.54 16.46 -1.16
N VAL A 33 9.64 16.07 -1.81
CA VAL A 33 9.94 14.66 -2.12
C VAL A 33 10.13 13.86 -0.83
N GLY A 34 10.82 14.43 0.17
CA GLY A 34 10.96 13.79 1.49
C GLY A 34 9.63 13.62 2.23
N GLU A 35 8.76 14.63 2.19
CA GLU A 35 7.40 14.55 2.75
C GLU A 35 6.56 13.48 2.02
N LEU A 36 6.63 13.43 0.69
CA LEU A 36 5.95 12.43 -0.11
C LEU A 36 6.43 11.00 0.21
N ALA A 37 7.74 10.80 0.32
CA ALA A 37 8.31 9.50 0.70
C ALA A 37 7.80 9.03 2.07
N ARG A 38 7.71 9.95 3.04
CA ARG A 38 7.15 9.65 4.37
C ARG A 38 5.67 9.27 4.30
N HIS A 39 4.88 9.95 3.48
CA HIS A 39 3.46 9.63 3.29
C HIS A 39 3.30 8.25 2.68
N ILE A 40 4.03 7.95 1.60
CA ILE A 40 4.00 6.64 0.92
C ILE A 40 4.33 5.52 1.92
N GLY A 41 5.44 5.65 2.68
CA GLY A 41 5.81 4.65 3.67
C GLY A 41 4.77 4.45 4.77
N SER A 42 4.02 5.50 5.14
CA SER A 42 2.96 5.40 6.14
C SER A 42 1.75 4.63 5.59
N TYR A 43 1.36 4.88 4.34
CA TYR A 43 0.28 4.15 3.67
C TYR A 43 0.65 2.70 3.41
N GLU A 44 1.89 2.41 3.04
CA GLU A 44 2.40 1.05 2.90
C GLU A 44 2.23 0.26 4.21
N GLN A 45 2.62 0.84 5.35
CA GLN A 45 2.42 0.21 6.66
C GLN A 45 0.93 -0.04 7.00
N TYR A 46 0.04 0.88 6.61
CA TYR A 46 -1.40 0.65 6.77
C TYR A 46 -1.90 -0.52 5.92
N MET A 47 -1.42 -0.63 4.68
CA MET A 47 -1.78 -1.74 3.79
C MET A 47 -1.19 -3.07 4.27
N GLU A 48 0.02 -3.10 4.83
CA GLU A 48 0.61 -4.30 5.44
C GLU A 48 -0.25 -4.82 6.60
N ARG A 49 -0.65 -3.93 7.51
CA ARG A 49 -1.54 -4.28 8.64
C ARG A 49 -2.92 -4.74 8.16
N LEU A 50 -3.48 -4.08 7.14
CA LEU A 50 -4.76 -4.47 6.57
C LEU A 50 -4.70 -5.87 5.95
N GLY A 51 -3.64 -6.17 5.18
CA GLY A 51 -3.41 -7.50 4.62
C GLY A 51 -3.34 -8.58 5.70
N SER A 52 -2.65 -8.31 6.81
CA SER A 52 -2.60 -9.23 7.96
C SER A 52 -3.99 -9.47 8.58
N SER A 53 -4.78 -8.42 8.80
CA SER A 53 -6.14 -8.52 9.34
C SER A 53 -7.06 -9.31 8.41
N LEU A 54 -6.98 -9.06 7.10
CA LEU A 54 -7.72 -9.81 6.09
C LEU A 54 -7.36 -11.30 6.11
N GLY A 55 -6.07 -11.63 6.23
CA GLY A 55 -5.63 -13.02 6.39
C GLY A 55 -6.29 -13.71 7.59
N THR A 56 -6.41 -13.02 8.72
CA THR A 56 -7.09 -13.52 9.92
C THR A 56 -8.59 -13.70 9.69
N THR A 57 -9.28 -12.71 9.10
CA THR A 57 -10.71 -12.82 8.79
C THR A 57 -11.01 -13.96 7.82
N ILE A 58 -10.16 -14.15 6.80
CA ILE A 58 -10.27 -15.27 5.85
C ILE A 58 -10.09 -16.63 6.55
N ASN A 59 -9.15 -16.73 7.50
CA ASN A 59 -9.01 -17.95 8.31
C ASN A 59 -10.27 -18.25 9.12
N HIS A 60 -10.85 -17.23 9.77
CA HIS A 60 -12.10 -17.40 10.51
C HIS A 60 -13.24 -17.84 9.60
N TYR A 61 -13.39 -17.22 8.43
CA TYR A 61 -14.39 -17.61 7.43
C TYR A 61 -14.22 -19.08 7.01
N ASN A 62 -13.01 -19.46 6.57
CA ASN A 62 -12.72 -20.81 6.10
C ASN A 62 -12.95 -21.86 7.19
N THR A 63 -12.58 -21.55 8.44
CA THR A 63 -12.77 -22.45 9.58
C THR A 63 -14.25 -22.61 9.90
N ALA A 64 -14.98 -21.50 10.05
CA ALA A 64 -16.41 -21.51 10.34
C ALA A 64 -17.20 -22.23 9.25
N TYR A 65 -16.86 -22.03 7.97
CA TYR A 65 -17.57 -22.68 6.88
C TYR A 65 -17.28 -24.19 6.80
N LYS A 66 -16.06 -24.60 7.16
CA LYS A 66 -15.72 -26.03 7.31
C LYS A 66 -16.48 -26.68 8.46
N GLU A 67 -16.59 -26.02 9.61
CA GLU A 67 -17.40 -26.51 10.74
C GLU A 67 -18.88 -26.59 10.39
N LEU A 68 -19.42 -25.60 9.66
CA LEU A 68 -20.79 -25.63 9.15
C LEU A 68 -21.04 -26.87 8.26
N GLY A 69 -20.07 -27.25 7.42
CA GLY A 69 -20.16 -28.48 6.63
C GLY A 69 -20.19 -29.78 7.46
N LYS A 70 -19.75 -29.75 8.73
CA LYS A 70 -19.88 -30.92 9.62
C LYS A 70 -21.29 -31.08 10.17
N ILE A 71 -22.06 -29.99 10.28
CA ILE A 71 -23.47 -30.06 10.71
C ILE A 71 -24.28 -30.98 9.79
N ASP A 72 -23.92 -31.00 8.51
CA ASP A 72 -24.55 -31.90 7.53
C ASP A 72 -24.45 -33.39 7.95
N LYS A 73 -23.30 -33.78 8.52
CA LYS A 73 -23.10 -35.13 9.07
C LYS A 73 -23.88 -35.35 10.36
N ASP A 74 -23.96 -34.35 11.21
CA ASP A 74 -24.70 -34.43 12.47
C ASP A 74 -26.21 -34.57 12.20
N VAL A 75 -26.73 -33.85 11.21
CA VAL A 75 -28.14 -33.95 10.81
C VAL A 75 -28.44 -35.34 10.27
N VAL A 76 -27.67 -35.85 9.31
CA VAL A 76 -27.81 -37.22 8.79
C VAL A 76 -27.82 -38.27 9.91
N ARG A 77 -26.97 -38.09 10.94
CA ARG A 77 -26.90 -39.00 12.09
C ARG A 77 -28.12 -38.90 13.03
N ILE A 78 -28.73 -37.72 13.16
CA ILE A 78 -29.89 -37.50 14.04
C ILE A 78 -31.18 -37.97 13.37
N THR A 79 -31.33 -37.71 12.07
CA THR A 79 -32.58 -37.94 11.34
C THR A 79 -32.67 -39.33 10.71
N ASP A 80 -31.65 -40.19 10.89
CA ASP A 80 -31.51 -41.53 10.28
C ASP A 80 -31.82 -41.53 8.76
N THR A 81 -31.61 -40.38 8.11
CA THR A 81 -31.90 -40.15 6.70
C THR A 81 -30.59 -40.11 5.94
N THR A 82 -30.55 -40.72 4.77
CA THR A 82 -29.36 -40.79 3.91
C THR A 82 -29.07 -39.50 3.15
N GLU A 83 -29.99 -38.53 3.18
CA GLU A 83 -29.88 -37.29 2.43
C GLU A 83 -29.21 -36.19 3.26
N ALA A 84 -28.04 -35.76 2.80
CA ALA A 84 -27.36 -34.57 3.30
C ALA A 84 -28.05 -33.30 2.76
N ILE A 85 -28.06 -32.24 3.58
CA ILE A 85 -28.52 -30.87 3.26
C ILE A 85 -27.71 -30.28 2.10
N GLY A 86 -26.49 -30.78 1.86
CA GLY A 86 -25.71 -30.44 0.67
C GLY A 86 -24.82 -29.22 0.87
N ILE A 87 -24.33 -29.00 2.09
CA ILE A 87 -23.44 -27.87 2.39
C ILE A 87 -22.06 -28.17 1.81
N LYS A 88 -21.65 -27.41 0.78
CA LYS A 88 -20.31 -27.49 0.19
C LYS A 88 -19.48 -26.29 0.66
N PRO A 89 -18.51 -26.48 1.58
CA PRO A 89 -17.65 -25.40 2.03
C PRO A 89 -16.82 -24.86 0.86
N VAL A 90 -16.90 -23.55 0.63
CA VAL A 90 -16.03 -22.84 -0.30
C VAL A 90 -14.92 -22.18 0.50
N THR A 91 -13.68 -22.37 0.08
CA THR A 91 -12.52 -21.74 0.73
C THR A 91 -12.13 -20.47 0.00
N LEU A 92 -11.90 -19.40 0.75
CA LEU A 92 -11.28 -18.18 0.25
C LEU A 92 -9.76 -18.29 0.33
N GLU A 93 -9.08 -17.82 -0.71
CA GLU A 93 -7.63 -17.72 -0.74
C GLU A 93 -7.16 -16.51 0.10
N LYS A 94 -5.98 -16.63 0.70
CA LYS A 94 -5.39 -15.55 1.51
C LYS A 94 -4.79 -14.48 0.61
N PRO A 95 -4.70 -13.22 1.09
CA PRO A 95 -4.01 -12.18 0.35
C PRO A 95 -2.53 -12.56 0.21
N HIS A 96 -2.02 -12.59 -1.03
CA HIS A 96 -0.60 -12.79 -1.28
C HIS A 96 0.11 -11.43 -1.20
N MET A 97 0.81 -11.19 -0.10
CA MET A 97 1.58 -9.97 0.11
C MET A 97 3.01 -10.24 -0.37
N GLU A 98 3.28 -10.04 -1.65
CA GLU A 98 4.65 -10.09 -2.17
C GLU A 98 5.38 -8.82 -1.73
N LYS A 99 6.48 -8.97 -0.98
CA LYS A 99 7.32 -7.85 -0.59
C LYS A 99 8.18 -7.48 -1.80
N PHE A 100 8.01 -6.25 -2.31
CA PHE A 100 8.85 -5.68 -3.37
C PHE A 100 10.25 -5.34 -2.85
#